data_AF-A0A8C5K651-F1
#
_entry.id   AF-A0A8C5K651-F1
#
_cell.length_a   1.000
_cell.length_b   1.000
_cell.length_c   1.000
_cell.angle_alpha   90.00
_cell.angle_beta   90.00
_cell.angle_gamma   90.00
#
_symmetry.space_group_name_H-M   'P 1'
#
loop_
_entity.id
_entity.type
_entity.pdbx_description
1 polymer ?
#
loop_
_entity_poly.entity_id
_entity_poly.type
_entity_poly.pdbx_seq_one_letter_code
_entity_poly.pdbx_strand_id
1 'polypeptide(L)'
;SLESTVEQKEQVLKTDQSELILRVQKLRKDLTTLTCQLANLKSNASERTCCPLDWIPYESRCYWFSKSGKSWPEADKYCQLENAHLVVVNSIQEQELDATAAR
;
A
#
# COMPACT_ATOMS: atom_id res chain seq x y z
N SER A 1 18.99 35.51 -8.78
CA SER A 1 17.81 36.33 -8.45
C SER A 1 17.09 35.68 -7.27
N LEU A 2 16.18 36.38 -6.58
CA LEU A 2 15.31 35.75 -5.57
C LEU A 2 14.58 34.53 -6.15
N GLU A 3 14.18 34.62 -7.41
CA GLU A 3 13.49 33.59 -8.18
C GLU A 3 14.29 32.29 -8.29
N SER A 4 15.56 32.36 -8.70
CA SER A 4 16.44 31.18 -8.76
C SER A 4 16.64 30.50 -7.40
N THR A 5 16.60 31.27 -6.30
CA THR A 5 16.69 30.71 -4.94
C THR A 5 15.41 29.98 -4.53
N VAL A 6 14.24 30.45 -4.97
CA VAL A 6 12.95 29.78 -4.72
C VAL A 6 12.88 28.47 -5.49
N GLU A 7 13.22 28.47 -6.77
CA GLU A 7 13.22 27.26 -7.62
C GLU A 7 14.15 26.18 -7.05
N GLN A 8 15.34 26.59 -6.60
CA GLN A 8 16.30 25.66 -6.02
C GLN A 8 15.81 25.06 -4.70
N LYS A 9 15.14 25.86 -3.85
CA LYS A 9 14.51 25.35 -2.63
C LYS A 9 13.34 24.41 -2.92
N GLU A 10 12.56 24.68 -3.97
CA GLU A 10 11.45 23.82 -4.38
C GLU A 10 11.96 22.46 -4.89
N GLN A 11 13.05 22.45 -5.67
CA GLN A 11 13.69 21.21 -6.11
C GLN A 11 14.27 20.41 -4.94
N VAL A 12 14.92 21.07 -3.98
CA VAL A 12 15.42 20.41 -2.77
C VAL A 12 14.27 19.79 -1.99
N LEU A 13 13.17 20.52 -1.77
CA LEU A 13 11.99 20.01 -1.07
C LEU A 13 11.37 18.79 -1.78
N LYS A 14 11.28 18.82 -3.12
CA LYS A 14 10.79 17.69 -3.92
C LYS A 14 11.71 16.46 -3.80
N THR A 15 13.02 16.68 -3.74
CA THR A 15 14.02 15.61 -3.60
C THR A 15 13.95 14.98 -2.22
N ASP A 16 13.93 15.80 -1.17
CA ASP A 16 13.81 15.36 0.22
C ASP A 16 12.49 14.60 0.45
N GLN A 17 11.39 15.09 -0.12
CA GLN A 17 10.10 14.41 -0.08
C GLN A 17 10.16 13.04 -0.75
N SER A 18 10.82 12.94 -1.91
CA SER A 18 10.99 11.67 -2.63
C SER A 18 11.83 10.68 -1.82
N GLU A 19 12.91 11.13 -1.19
CA GLU A 19 13.74 10.28 -0.32
C GLU A 19 12.96 9.80 0.92
N LEU A 20 12.19 10.69 1.54
CA LEU A 20 11.37 10.35 2.71
C LEU A 20 10.32 9.30 2.35
N ILE A 21 9.66 9.43 1.20
CA ILE A 21 8.70 8.43 0.68
C ILE A 21 9.38 7.07 0.54
N LEU A 22 10.58 7.01 -0.05
CA LEU A 22 11.32 5.76 -0.21
C LEU A 22 11.66 5.11 1.14
N ARG A 23 12.08 5.91 2.13
CA ARG A 23 12.36 5.41 3.49
C ARG A 23 11.11 4.87 4.18
N VAL A 24 9.98 5.56 4.06
CA VAL A 24 8.68 5.11 4.61
C VAL A 24 8.21 3.81 3.95
N GLN A 25 8.32 3.73 2.61
CA GLN A 25 7.97 2.52 1.87
C GLN A 25 8.84 1.33 2.28
N LYS A 26 10.14 1.54 2.50
CA LYS A 26 11.03 0.49 2.99
C LYS A 26 10.63 0.00 4.38
N LEU A 27 10.39 0.93 5.33
CA LEU A 27 9.95 0.58 6.69
C LEU A 27 8.65 -0.23 6.68
N ARG A 28 7.70 0.11 5.81
CA ARG A 28 6.45 -0.64 5.65
C ARG A 28 6.70 -2.07 5.15
N LYS A 29 7.60 -2.25 4.17
CA LYS A 29 7.96 -3.58 3.64
C LYS A 29 8.62 -4.44 4.72
N ASP A 30 9.54 -3.85 5.48
CA ASP A 30 10.23 -4.53 6.59
C ASP A 30 9.22 -4.93 7.67
N LEU A 31 8.31 -4.03 8.05
CA LEU A 31 7.25 -4.31 9.01
C LEU A 31 6.32 -5.44 8.53
N THR A 32 5.90 -5.41 7.27
CA THR A 32 5.06 -6.46 6.67
C THR A 32 5.77 -7.82 6.74
N THR A 33 7.06 -7.86 6.40
CA THR A 33 7.87 -9.09 6.44
C THR A 33 7.94 -9.67 7.84
N LEU A 34 8.19 -8.82 8.85
CA LEU A 34 8.23 -9.23 10.25
C LEU A 34 6.87 -9.76 10.72
N THR A 35 5.77 -9.08 10.36
CA THR A 35 4.41 -9.52 10.66
C THR A 35 4.13 -10.92 10.07
N CYS A 36 4.56 -11.17 8.84
CA CYS A 36 4.44 -12.50 8.21
C CYS A 36 5.21 -13.58 8.95
N GLN A 37 6.47 -13.31 9.30
CA GLN A 37 7.30 -14.27 10.02
C GLN A 37 6.65 -14.63 11.37
N LEU A 38 6.10 -13.64 12.07
CA LEU A 38 5.38 -13.87 13.32
C LEU A 38 4.10 -14.70 13.13
N ALA A 39 3.32 -14.44 12.09
CA ALA A 39 2.12 -15.22 11.78
C ALA A 39 2.46 -16.69 11.49
N ASN A 40 3.49 -16.93 10.68
CA ASN A 40 3.96 -18.29 10.36
C ASN A 40 4.46 -19.05 11.59
N LEU A 41 5.17 -18.38 12.50
CA LEU A 41 5.63 -18.98 13.75
C LEU A 41 4.46 -19.31 14.69
N LYS A 42 3.45 -18.44 14.76
CA LYS A 42 2.25 -18.67 15.59
C LYS A 42 1.37 -19.80 15.07
N SER A 43 1.25 -19.94 13.75
CA SER A 43 0.38 -20.94 13.12
C SER A 43 1.06 -22.30 12.90
N ASN A 44 2.31 -22.49 13.36
CA ASN A 44 3.13 -23.67 13.03
C ASN A 44 3.18 -23.95 11.51
N ALA A 45 3.27 -22.87 10.70
CA ALA A 45 3.26 -22.92 9.24
C ALA A 45 2.00 -23.53 8.58
N SER A 46 0.87 -23.55 9.28
CA SER A 46 -0.42 -24.01 8.72
C SER A 46 -1.11 -22.95 7.86
N GLU A 47 -0.95 -21.66 8.18
CA GLU A 47 -1.40 -20.55 7.33
C GLU A 47 -0.33 -20.18 6.30
N ARG A 48 -0.72 -20.17 5.01
CA ARG A 48 0.20 -19.85 3.90
C ARG A 48 0.07 -18.43 3.37
N THR A 49 -0.96 -17.69 3.77
CA THR A 49 -1.24 -16.35 3.23
C THR A 49 -0.89 -15.32 4.29
N CYS A 50 0.17 -14.54 4.04
CA CYS A 50 0.47 -13.37 4.83
C CYS A 50 0.04 -12.10 4.09
N CYS A 51 -0.59 -11.19 4.81
CA CYS A 51 -0.96 -9.88 4.31
C CYS A 51 -0.29 -8.76 5.11
N PRO A 52 -0.10 -7.57 4.49
CA PRO A 52 0.29 -6.38 5.23
C PRO A 52 -0.67 -6.10 6.39
N LEU A 53 -0.21 -5.34 7.38
CA LEU A 53 -1.06 -4.89 8.49
C LEU A 53 -2.29 -4.16 7.95
N ASP A 54 -3.45 -4.48 8.52
CA ASP A 54 -4.78 -3.96 8.15
C ASP A 54 -5.29 -4.41 6.77
N TRP A 55 -4.69 -5.44 6.17
CA TRP A 55 -5.17 -6.07 4.94
C TRP A 55 -5.87 -7.41 5.24
N ILE A 56 -6.92 -7.69 4.48
CA ILE A 56 -7.78 -8.86 4.62
C ILE A 56 -7.27 -9.98 3.71
N PRO A 57 -6.85 -11.15 4.24
CA PRO A 57 -6.48 -12.29 3.41
C PRO A 57 -7.73 -12.96 2.82
N TYR A 58 -7.71 -13.22 1.51
CA TYR A 58 -8.73 -14.02 0.83
C TYR A 58 -8.14 -14.67 -0.43
N GLU A 59 -8.34 -15.99 -0.60
CA GLU A 59 -7.85 -16.77 -1.75
C GLU A 59 -6.40 -16.46 -2.20
N SER A 60 -5.47 -16.49 -1.23
CA SER A 60 -4.04 -16.18 -1.46
C SER A 60 -3.75 -14.76 -1.96
N ARG A 61 -4.70 -13.83 -1.79
CA ARG A 61 -4.58 -12.41 -2.06
C ARG A 61 -4.86 -11.64 -0.78
N CYS A 62 -4.47 -10.37 -0.79
CA CYS A 62 -4.65 -9.45 0.31
C CYS A 62 -5.47 -8.27 -0.17
N TYR A 63 -6.46 -7.85 0.61
CA TYR A 63 -7.38 -6.79 0.23
C TYR A 63 -7.36 -5.66 1.26
N TRP A 64 -7.36 -4.40 0.83
CA TRP A 64 -7.39 -3.26 1.74
C TRP A 64 -8.33 -2.15 1.29
N PHE A 65 -9.08 -1.58 2.23
CA PHE A 65 -10.08 -0.57 1.96
C PHE A 65 -9.58 0.83 2.24
N SER A 66 -9.64 1.69 1.23
CA SER A 66 -9.36 3.11 1.40
C SER A 66 -10.38 3.77 2.31
N LYS A 67 -9.90 4.49 3.33
CA LYS A 67 -10.76 5.25 4.25
C LYS A 67 -11.39 6.49 3.62
N SER A 68 -10.90 6.92 2.47
CA SER A 68 -11.38 8.10 1.75
C SER A 68 -11.74 7.74 0.31
N GLY A 69 -12.90 8.21 -0.16
CA GLY A 69 -13.26 8.18 -1.58
C GLY A 69 -12.29 9.03 -2.41
N LYS A 70 -11.98 8.56 -3.61
CA LYS A 70 -11.10 9.23 -4.59
C LYS A 70 -11.70 9.07 -5.98
N SER A 71 -11.38 9.98 -6.90
CA SER A 71 -11.67 9.72 -8.31
C SER A 71 -10.85 8.51 -8.79
N TRP A 72 -11.31 7.84 -9.85
CA TRP A 72 -10.64 6.63 -10.34
C TRP A 72 -9.13 6.85 -10.62
N PRO A 73 -8.69 7.93 -11.31
CA PRO A 73 -7.26 8.15 -11.56
C PRO A 73 -6.44 8.42 -10.29
N GLU A 74 -7.03 9.11 -9.31
CA GLU A 74 -6.38 9.34 -8.02
C GLU A 74 -6.28 8.06 -7.20
N ALA A 75 -7.29 7.20 -7.27
CA ALA A 75 -7.31 5.90 -6.62
C ALA A 75 -6.24 4.96 -7.21
N ASP A 76 -6.12 4.89 -8.53
CA ASP A 76 -5.10 4.09 -9.21
C ASP A 76 -3.68 4.51 -8.81
N LYS A 77 -3.40 5.83 -8.90
CA LYS A 77 -2.11 6.37 -8.47
C LYS A 77 -1.83 6.10 -6.99
N TYR A 78 -2.86 6.19 -6.14
CA TYR A 78 -2.73 5.92 -4.72
C TYR A 78 -2.40 4.44 -4.46
N CYS A 79 -3.10 3.49 -5.08
CA CYS A 79 -2.79 2.07 -4.97
C CYS A 79 -1.34 1.77 -5.41
N GLN A 80 -0.87 2.37 -6.50
CA GLN A 80 0.52 2.19 -6.96
C GLN A 80 1.55 2.68 -5.92
N LEU A 81 1.29 3.81 -5.25
CA LEU A 81 2.14 4.32 -4.16
C LEU A 81 2.18 3.37 -2.95
N GLU A 82 1.07 2.66 -2.73
CA GLU A 82 0.91 1.63 -1.71
C GLU A 82 1.51 0.27 -2.14
N ASN A 83 2.16 0.21 -3.32
CA ASN A 83 2.68 -1.01 -3.93
C ASN A 83 1.58 -2.07 -4.15
N ALA A 84 0.41 -1.58 -4.56
CA ALA A 84 -0.85 -2.31 -4.71
C ALA A 84 -1.51 -1.97 -6.06
N HIS A 85 -2.62 -2.64 -6.35
CA HIS A 85 -3.45 -2.34 -7.51
C HIS A 85 -4.91 -2.13 -7.11
N LEU A 86 -5.67 -1.37 -7.90
CA LEU A 86 -7.12 -1.34 -7.74
C LEU A 86 -7.69 -2.75 -7.88
N VAL A 87 -8.64 -3.12 -7.01
CA VAL A 87 -9.28 -4.43 -7.09
C VAL A 87 -10.02 -4.60 -8.41
N VAL A 88 -9.86 -5.78 -9.00
CA VAL A 88 -10.74 -6.28 -10.05
C VAL A 88 -11.51 -7.44 -9.45
N VAL A 89 -12.83 -7.29 -9.32
CA VAL A 89 -13.73 -8.26 -8.70
C VAL A 89 -14.07 -9.34 -9.72
N ASN A 90 -13.71 -10.60 -9.43
CA ASN A 90 -13.87 -11.76 -10.32
C ASN A 90 -14.93 -12.75 -9.82
N SER A 91 -15.48 -12.56 -8.61
CA SER A 91 -16.50 -13.44 -8.04
C SER A 91 -17.48 -12.65 -7.17
N ILE A 92 -18.67 -13.24 -6.93
CA ILE A 92 -19.67 -12.67 -6.01
C ILE A 92 -19.09 -12.61 -4.59
N GLN A 93 -18.28 -13.59 -4.20
CA GLN A 93 -17.63 -13.61 -2.90
C GLN A 93 -16.60 -12.49 -2.76
N GLU A 94 -15.85 -12.18 -3.82
CA GLU A 94 -14.98 -10.99 -3.85
C GLU A 94 -15.82 -9.69 -3.80
N GLN A 95 -17.03 -9.69 -4.36
CA GLN A 95 -17.94 -8.55 -4.32
C GLN A 95 -18.60 -8.34 -2.95
N GLU A 96 -18.91 -9.42 -2.23
CA GLU A 96 -19.47 -9.38 -0.86
C GLU A 96 -18.45 -8.88 0.17
N LEU A 97 -17.15 -8.82 -0.18
CA LEU A 97 -16.14 -8.08 0.59
C LEU A 97 -16.28 -6.54 0.46
N ASP A 98 -17.09 -6.04 -0.50
CA ASP A 98 -17.44 -4.64 -0.83
C ASP A 98 -16.38 -3.77 -1.56
N ALA A 99 -16.81 -2.62 -2.08
CA ALA A 99 -16.32 -1.96 -3.29
C ALA A 99 -15.47 -0.70 -3.04
N THR A 100 -14.31 -0.84 -2.42
CA THR A 100 -13.11 -0.01 -2.71
C THR A 100 -11.85 -0.63 -2.12
N ALA A 101 -11.67 -1.93 -2.38
CA ALA A 101 -10.46 -2.63 -1.99
C ALA A 101 -9.31 -2.40 -2.99
N ALA A 102 -8.07 -2.40 -2.51
CA ALA A 102 -6.87 -2.65 -3.30
C ALA A 102 -6.48 -4.12 -3.18
N ARG A 103 -5.85 -4.69 -4.22
CA ARG A 103 -5.24 -6.03 -4.22
C ARG A 103 -3.73 -5.94 -4.05
#